data_AF-A0A973HHA5-F1
#
_entry.id   AF-A0A973HHA5-F1
#
_cell.length_a   1.000
_cell.length_b   1.000
_cell.length_c   1.000
_cell.angle_alpha   90.00
_cell.angle_beta   90.00
_cell.angle_gamma   90.00
#
_symmetry.space_group_name_H-M   'P 1'
#
loop_
_entity.id
_entity.type
_entity.pdbx_description
1 polymer ?
#
loop_
_entity_poly.entity_id
_entity_poly.type
_entity_poly.pdbx_seq_one_letter_code
_entity_poly.pdbx_strand_id
1 'polypeptide(L)'
;MPGTIKHKQSGFTLVELVMVIILLGVIGTFSSRFISDNVILYQTSVNQNERLNDARFVLNRMSKELDSAIAFSVTIEPNITGQMCIQFVPFTAAGQYINNVAGQSPIELIMDPMTRSGSRAVTTFIGQRISVFTTNADDFYITTENASDSIATISTYIASGSQATLDLDEPLDRDSAVSRYFIAENKVQYCLRPSGDSMALSRSETFLTDSVYPLSVLMVDNLSTNSSMTLTTATQFSNAILELNFGFLLRDGSEIKFEHQVVMTNVP
;
A
#
# COMPACT_ATOMS: atom_id res chain seq x y z
N MET A 1 -78.42 -45.51 11.09
CA MET A 1 -77.15 -45.81 11.76
C MET A 1 -76.06 -45.09 10.98
N PRO A 2 -75.30 -44.20 11.62
CA PRO A 2 -74.02 -44.61 12.20
C PRO A 2 -73.86 -44.17 13.66
N GLY A 3 -73.25 -45.03 14.47
CA GLY A 3 -72.91 -44.72 15.86
C GLY A 3 -71.71 -43.79 15.93
N THR A 4 -71.93 -42.56 16.39
CA THR A 4 -70.86 -41.61 16.72
C THR A 4 -70.09 -42.11 17.94
N ILE A 5 -68.84 -42.49 17.74
CA ILE A 5 -67.90 -42.79 18.82
C ILE A 5 -67.58 -41.47 19.53
N LYS A 6 -68.17 -41.25 20.71
CA LYS A 6 -67.81 -40.12 21.58
C LYS A 6 -66.47 -40.43 22.24
N HIS A 7 -65.40 -39.81 21.76
CA HIS A 7 -64.15 -39.71 22.52
C HIS A 7 -64.42 -38.90 23.80
N LYS A 8 -64.20 -39.51 24.97
CA LYS A 8 -64.11 -38.75 26.23
C LYS A 8 -62.88 -37.85 26.13
N GLN A 9 -63.07 -36.53 26.12
CA GLN A 9 -61.99 -35.59 26.35
C GLN A 9 -61.47 -35.81 27.78
N SER A 10 -60.28 -36.37 27.89
CA SER A 10 -59.52 -36.40 29.14
C SER A 10 -59.01 -34.99 29.41
N GLY A 11 -59.39 -34.41 30.55
CA GLY A 11 -58.83 -33.15 31.01
C GLY A 11 -57.35 -33.31 31.40
N PHE A 12 -56.58 -32.21 31.31
CA PHE A 12 -55.20 -32.15 31.78
C PHE A 12 -55.15 -32.24 33.31
N THR A 13 -54.18 -32.97 33.85
CA THR A 13 -53.96 -33.01 35.30
C THR A 13 -53.18 -31.77 35.76
N LEU A 14 -53.34 -31.36 37.02
CA LEU A 14 -52.58 -30.24 37.58
C LEU A 14 -51.06 -30.48 37.50
N VAL A 15 -50.63 -31.73 37.72
CA VAL A 15 -49.22 -32.13 37.64
C VAL A 15 -48.67 -31.93 36.22
N GLU A 16 -49.47 -32.25 35.19
CA GLU A 16 -49.09 -32.08 33.79
C GLU A 16 -48.91 -30.59 33.43
N LEU A 17 -49.81 -29.72 33.88
CA LEU A 17 -49.66 -28.27 33.70
C LEU A 17 -48.39 -27.72 34.37
N VAL A 18 -48.13 -28.12 35.62
CA VAL A 18 -46.94 -27.66 36.37
C VAL A 18 -45.66 -28.12 35.68
N MET A 19 -45.60 -29.38 35.24
CA MET A 19 -44.44 -29.91 34.52
C MET A 19 -44.19 -29.14 33.21
N VAL A 20 -45.23 -28.80 32.46
CA VAL A 20 -45.11 -28.02 31.22
C VAL A 20 -44.55 -26.62 31.49
N ILE A 21 -45.02 -25.92 32.51
CA ILE A 21 -44.52 -24.57 32.84
C ILE A 21 -43.02 -24.62 33.22
N ILE A 22 -42.61 -25.62 34.00
CA ILE A 22 -41.20 -25.81 34.38
C ILE A 22 -40.34 -26.07 33.13
N LEU A 23 -40.76 -26.98 32.26
CA LEU A 23 -40.03 -27.31 31.04
C LEU A 23 -39.91 -26.10 30.11
N LEU A 24 -41.00 -25.34 29.93
CA LEU A 24 -40.99 -24.11 29.13
C LEU A 24 -40.06 -23.05 29.73
N GLY A 25 -40.00 -22.94 31.06
CA GLY A 25 -39.08 -22.03 31.74
C GLY A 25 -37.61 -22.39 31.49
N VAL A 26 -37.24 -23.66 31.63
CA VAL A 26 -35.86 -24.13 31.39
C VAL A 26 -35.47 -23.98 29.91
N ILE A 27 -36.33 -24.42 29.00
CA ILE A 27 -36.06 -24.34 27.55
C ILE A 27 -36.01 -22.88 27.10
N GLY A 28 -36.94 -22.03 27.57
CA GLY A 28 -37.00 -20.62 27.23
C GLY A 28 -35.75 -19.87 27.68
N THR A 29 -35.30 -20.09 28.91
CA THR A 29 -34.08 -19.44 29.44
C THR A 29 -32.82 -19.94 28.74
N PHE A 30 -32.68 -21.24 28.51
CA PHE A 30 -31.54 -21.81 27.78
C PHE A 30 -31.47 -21.29 26.34
N SER A 31 -32.59 -21.33 25.62
CA SER A 31 -32.67 -20.87 24.22
C SER A 31 -32.36 -19.38 24.11
N SER A 32 -32.87 -18.55 25.04
CA SER A 32 -32.62 -17.11 25.04
C SER A 32 -31.14 -16.78 25.23
N ARG A 33 -30.47 -17.46 26.17
CA ARG A 33 -29.02 -17.29 26.40
C ARG A 33 -28.22 -17.74 25.19
N PHE A 34 -28.54 -18.93 24.67
CA PHE A 34 -27.88 -19.47 23.49
C PHE A 34 -27.97 -18.50 22.31
N ILE A 35 -29.16 -17.93 22.03
CA ILE A 35 -29.32 -16.95 20.94
C ILE A 35 -28.46 -15.71 21.20
N SER A 36 -28.48 -15.15 22.42
CA SER A 36 -27.67 -13.99 22.78
C SER A 36 -26.18 -14.22 22.56
N ASP A 37 -25.66 -15.35 23.02
CA ASP A 37 -24.24 -15.69 22.92
C ASP A 37 -23.81 -15.86 21.46
N ASN A 38 -24.65 -16.50 20.64
CA ASN A 38 -24.38 -16.64 19.20
C ASN A 38 -24.37 -15.30 18.47
N VAL A 39 -25.27 -14.37 18.83
CA VAL A 39 -25.30 -13.03 18.22
C VAL A 39 -24.03 -12.24 18.56
N ILE A 40 -23.58 -12.29 19.82
CA ILE A 40 -22.34 -11.61 20.25
C ILE A 40 -21.13 -12.22 19.52
N LEU A 41 -21.03 -13.55 19.49
CA LEU A 41 -19.94 -14.25 18.80
C LEU A 41 -19.90 -13.89 17.31
N TYR A 42 -21.06 -13.86 16.65
CA TYR A 42 -21.17 -13.46 15.26
C TYR A 42 -20.67 -12.02 15.03
N GLN A 43 -21.09 -11.07 15.86
CA GLN A 43 -20.65 -9.68 15.77
C GLN A 43 -19.13 -9.54 15.95
N THR A 44 -18.55 -10.23 16.93
CA THR A 44 -17.09 -10.23 17.14
C THR A 44 -16.36 -10.80 15.93
N SER A 45 -16.83 -11.92 15.37
CA SER A 45 -16.24 -12.52 14.18
C SER A 45 -16.31 -11.59 12.96
N VAL A 46 -17.42 -10.88 12.78
CA VAL A 46 -17.57 -9.89 11.70
C VAL A 46 -16.59 -8.74 11.87
N ASN A 47 -16.46 -8.17 13.07
CA ASN A 47 -15.52 -7.07 13.34
C ASN A 47 -14.06 -7.50 13.09
N GLN A 48 -13.68 -8.71 13.52
CA GLN A 48 -12.34 -9.24 13.24
C GLN A 48 -12.10 -9.41 11.75
N ASN A 49 -13.07 -9.98 11.03
CA ASN A 49 -12.94 -10.18 9.59
C ASN A 49 -12.83 -8.85 8.82
N GLU A 50 -13.57 -7.82 9.24
CA GLU A 50 -13.47 -6.47 8.68
C GLU A 50 -12.02 -5.93 8.82
N ARG A 51 -11.48 -5.92 10.04
CA ARG A 51 -10.11 -5.42 10.30
C ARG A 51 -9.03 -6.25 9.60
N LEU A 52 -9.22 -7.57 9.49
CA LEU A 52 -8.32 -8.44 8.72
C LEU A 52 -8.32 -8.08 7.22
N ASN A 53 -9.48 -7.71 6.66
CA ASN A 53 -9.57 -7.28 5.27
C ASN A 53 -8.92 -5.93 5.05
N ASP A 54 -9.07 -4.98 5.98
CA ASP A 54 -8.36 -3.69 5.95
C ASP A 54 -6.85 -3.91 5.96
N ALA A 55 -6.36 -4.78 6.84
CA ALA A 55 -4.95 -5.13 6.93
C ALA A 55 -4.42 -5.72 5.62
N ARG A 56 -5.13 -6.71 5.06
CA ARG A 56 -4.78 -7.31 3.76
C ARG A 56 -4.78 -6.27 2.65
N PHE A 57 -5.78 -5.39 2.61
CA PHE A 57 -5.87 -4.36 1.59
C PHE A 57 -4.66 -3.43 1.63
N VAL A 58 -4.39 -2.84 2.80
CA VAL A 58 -3.31 -1.86 2.98
C VAL A 58 -1.94 -2.48 2.74
N LEU A 59 -1.66 -3.65 3.33
CA LEU A 59 -0.36 -4.31 3.18
C LEU A 59 -0.11 -4.74 1.73
N ASN A 60 -1.10 -5.34 1.07
CA ASN A 60 -0.95 -5.73 -0.34
C ASN A 60 -0.84 -4.50 -1.26
N ARG A 61 -1.58 -3.42 -0.97
CA ARG A 61 -1.50 -2.19 -1.76
C ARG A 61 -0.11 -1.55 -1.64
N MET A 62 0.39 -1.38 -0.41
CA MET A 62 1.74 -0.84 -0.16
C MET A 62 2.81 -1.72 -0.80
N SER A 63 2.75 -3.04 -0.57
CA SER A 63 3.71 -4.00 -1.16
C SER A 63 3.72 -3.91 -2.69
N LYS A 64 2.54 -3.84 -3.33
CA LYS A 64 2.43 -3.73 -4.79
C LYS A 64 2.97 -2.41 -5.34
N GLU A 65 2.80 -1.30 -4.64
CA GLU A 65 3.38 -0.02 -5.10
C GLU A 65 4.89 0.03 -4.90
N LEU A 66 5.38 -0.54 -3.79
CA LEU A 66 6.81 -0.61 -3.49
C LEU A 66 7.57 -1.57 -4.41
N ASP A 67 6.92 -2.58 -4.98
CA ASP A 67 7.51 -3.45 -6.01
C ASP A 67 7.96 -2.66 -7.25
N SER A 68 7.26 -1.56 -7.55
CA SER A 68 7.62 -0.63 -8.63
C SER A 68 8.46 0.57 -8.17
N ALA A 69 8.91 0.61 -6.92
CA ALA A 69 9.70 1.73 -6.42
C ALA A 69 11.16 1.65 -6.91
N ILE A 70 11.73 2.82 -7.25
CA ILE A 70 13.17 2.92 -7.45
C ILE A 70 13.85 2.78 -6.08
N ALA A 71 14.69 1.77 -5.88
CA ALA A 71 15.19 1.38 -4.56
C ALA A 71 15.82 2.53 -3.75
N PHE A 72 16.67 3.34 -4.39
CA PHE A 72 17.32 4.49 -3.74
C PHE A 72 16.43 5.73 -3.58
N SER A 73 15.20 5.72 -4.08
CA SER A 73 14.24 6.81 -3.86
C SER A 73 13.47 6.68 -2.55
N VAL A 74 13.46 5.49 -1.93
CA VAL A 74 12.68 5.25 -0.71
C VAL A 74 13.35 5.98 0.45
N THR A 75 12.61 6.87 1.10
CA THR A 75 13.09 7.60 2.27
C THR A 75 11.97 7.85 3.26
N ILE A 76 12.32 7.98 4.54
CA ILE A 76 11.42 8.47 5.57
C ILE A 76 11.57 9.97 5.60
N GLU A 77 10.48 10.71 5.41
CA GLU A 77 10.50 12.16 5.53
C GLU A 77 10.63 12.52 7.03
N PRO A 78 11.77 13.07 7.47
CA PRO A 78 11.84 13.65 8.80
C PRO A 78 11.12 15.00 8.70
N ASN A 79 10.11 15.29 9.53
CA ASN A 79 9.76 16.67 9.97
C ASN A 79 8.31 16.90 10.43
N ILE A 80 7.58 15.92 10.99
CA ILE A 80 6.35 16.26 11.73
C ILE A 80 6.30 15.45 13.04
N THR A 81 6.30 16.14 14.18
CA THR A 81 6.20 15.53 15.51
C THR A 81 4.94 14.65 15.59
N GLY A 82 5.14 13.35 15.83
CA GLY A 82 4.04 12.37 15.94
C GLY A 82 3.52 11.83 14.61
N GLN A 83 4.06 12.25 13.47
CA GLN A 83 3.73 11.72 12.14
C GLN A 83 4.96 11.09 11.52
N MET A 84 4.77 9.95 10.85
CA MET A 84 5.83 9.26 10.13
C MET A 84 5.38 9.04 8.70
N CYS A 85 6.15 9.57 7.76
CA CYS A 85 5.86 9.42 6.34
C CYS A 85 6.99 8.72 5.64
N ILE A 86 6.64 7.74 4.83
CA ILE A 86 7.56 7.16 3.84
C ILE A 86 7.16 7.69 2.50
N GLN A 87 8.15 8.12 1.73
CA GLN A 87 7.97 8.50 0.34
C GLN A 87 8.90 7.70 -0.55
N PHE A 88 8.45 7.44 -1.77
CA PHE A 88 9.19 6.73 -2.78
C PHE A 88 8.72 7.16 -4.18
N VAL A 89 9.55 6.86 -5.17
CA VAL A 89 9.30 7.18 -6.58
C VAL A 89 9.05 5.88 -7.34
N PRO A 90 7.81 5.58 -7.75
CA PRO A 90 7.54 4.48 -8.66
C PRO A 90 8.08 4.78 -10.06
N PHE A 91 8.75 3.82 -10.70
CA PHE A 91 9.15 3.97 -12.10
C PHE A 91 7.97 3.71 -13.04
N THR A 92 7.83 4.54 -14.06
CA THR A 92 6.90 4.36 -15.18
C THR A 92 7.49 3.43 -16.23
N ALA A 93 8.81 3.53 -16.45
CA ALA A 93 9.56 2.68 -17.38
C ALA A 93 10.95 2.39 -16.83
N ALA A 94 11.51 1.24 -17.18
CA ALA A 94 12.86 0.86 -16.85
C ALA A 94 13.45 0.04 -18.00
N GLY A 95 14.76 0.13 -18.18
CA GLY A 95 15.42 -0.60 -19.26
C GLY A 95 16.93 -0.41 -19.26
N GLN A 96 17.55 -0.70 -20.40
CA GLN A 96 18.98 -0.53 -20.62
C GLN A 96 19.25 0.53 -21.67
N TYR A 97 20.40 1.17 -21.62
CA TYR A 97 20.90 2.05 -22.68
C TYR A 97 22.15 1.45 -23.35
N ILE A 98 22.53 2.00 -24.50
CA ILE A 98 23.57 1.38 -25.36
C ILE A 98 24.96 1.93 -25.05
N ASN A 99 25.11 3.25 -25.05
CA ASN A 99 26.40 3.94 -24.92
C ASN A 99 26.49 4.66 -23.57
N ASN A 100 27.68 5.10 -23.20
CA ASN A 100 27.87 5.95 -22.02
C ASN A 100 26.94 7.17 -22.07
N VAL A 101 26.27 7.46 -20.95
CA VAL A 101 25.31 8.57 -20.85
C VAL A 101 25.89 9.79 -20.13
N ALA A 102 27.08 9.67 -19.53
CA ALA A 102 27.71 10.74 -18.77
C ALA A 102 28.20 11.86 -19.70
N GLY A 103 27.71 13.07 -19.49
CA GLY A 103 27.96 14.24 -20.33
C GLY A 103 27.38 14.12 -21.75
N GLN A 104 26.51 13.15 -22.02
CA GLN A 104 25.95 12.89 -23.36
C GLN A 104 24.47 13.27 -23.44
N SER A 105 24.11 13.95 -24.53
CA SER A 105 22.72 14.18 -24.98
C SER A 105 22.80 14.40 -26.51
N PRO A 106 22.13 13.60 -27.34
CA PRO A 106 21.08 12.62 -27.01
C PRO A 106 21.61 11.29 -26.44
N ILE A 107 20.72 10.55 -25.78
CA ILE A 107 20.95 9.20 -25.25
C ILE A 107 20.10 8.18 -26.00
N GLU A 108 20.63 6.98 -26.21
CA GLU A 108 19.95 5.86 -26.85
C GLU A 108 19.56 4.77 -25.84
N LEU A 109 18.26 4.52 -25.74
CA LEU A 109 17.65 3.53 -24.87
C LEU A 109 17.22 2.29 -25.65
N ILE A 110 17.32 1.14 -24.99
CA ILE A 110 16.63 -0.10 -25.33
C ILE A 110 15.34 -0.13 -24.52
N MET A 111 14.21 -0.18 -25.22
CA MET A 111 12.90 -0.27 -24.60
C MET A 111 12.55 -1.72 -24.32
N ASP A 112 12.05 -2.00 -23.12
CA ASP A 112 11.43 -3.28 -22.84
C ASP A 112 10.06 -3.40 -23.59
N PRO A 113 9.51 -4.61 -23.75
CA PRO A 113 8.27 -4.80 -24.48
C PRO A 113 7.06 -4.05 -23.89
N MET A 114 7.03 -3.85 -22.56
CA MET A 114 5.93 -3.15 -21.89
C MET A 114 6.00 -1.64 -22.12
N THR A 115 7.18 -1.03 -21.93
CA THR A 115 7.47 0.37 -22.26
C THR A 115 7.17 0.64 -23.73
N ARG A 116 7.57 -0.27 -24.64
CA ARG A 116 7.28 -0.14 -26.08
C ARG A 116 5.78 -0.17 -26.40
N SER A 117 4.98 -0.94 -25.66
CA SER A 117 3.53 -0.99 -25.85
C SER A 117 2.84 0.29 -25.36
N GLY A 118 3.32 0.88 -24.27
CA GLY A 118 2.82 2.16 -23.74
C GLY A 118 3.30 3.37 -24.54
N SER A 119 4.53 3.33 -25.03
CA SER A 119 5.21 4.41 -25.77
C SER A 119 4.82 4.52 -27.24
N ARG A 120 3.65 4.02 -27.64
CA ARG A 120 3.17 4.09 -29.03
C ARG A 120 2.93 5.54 -29.51
N ALA A 121 2.93 6.51 -28.60
CA ALA A 121 3.02 7.93 -28.92
C ALA A 121 4.47 8.42 -28.80
N VAL A 122 4.92 9.20 -29.78
CA VAL A 122 6.28 9.77 -29.86
C VAL A 122 6.61 10.63 -28.62
N THR A 123 5.63 11.17 -27.90
CA THR A 123 5.85 12.12 -26.80
C THR A 123 5.61 11.54 -25.39
N THR A 124 5.55 10.22 -25.24
CA THR A 124 4.99 9.58 -24.02
C THR A 124 5.74 9.93 -22.72
N PHE A 125 7.05 10.21 -22.79
CA PHE A 125 7.88 10.47 -21.60
C PHE A 125 8.42 11.90 -21.52
N ILE A 126 8.00 12.81 -22.41
CA ILE A 126 8.44 14.21 -22.36
C ILE A 126 7.98 14.84 -21.04
N GLY A 127 8.87 15.54 -20.35
CA GLY A 127 8.63 16.15 -19.04
C GLY A 127 8.78 15.22 -17.84
N GLN A 128 8.97 13.90 -18.05
CA GLN A 128 9.29 12.97 -16.98
C GLN A 128 10.78 13.01 -16.64
N ARG A 129 11.16 12.51 -15.46
CA ARG A 129 12.56 12.45 -15.02
C ARG A 129 13.15 11.06 -15.29
N ILE A 130 14.36 11.02 -15.85
CA ILE A 130 15.17 9.82 -15.97
C ILE A 130 16.22 9.79 -14.87
N SER A 131 16.44 8.63 -14.28
CA SER A 131 17.44 8.34 -13.26
C SER A 131 18.42 7.30 -13.79
N VAL A 132 19.72 7.57 -13.63
CA VAL A 132 20.81 6.65 -13.94
C VAL A 132 21.77 6.63 -12.75
N PHE A 133 21.97 5.44 -12.17
CA PHE A 133 22.89 5.22 -11.06
C PHE A 133 22.69 6.21 -9.88
N THR A 134 21.44 6.50 -9.55
CA THR A 134 21.09 7.31 -8.37
C THR A 134 21.33 6.48 -7.10
N THR A 135 22.15 7.03 -6.20
CA THR A 135 22.52 6.38 -4.94
C THR A 135 22.06 7.16 -3.70
N ASN A 136 21.51 8.36 -3.90
CA ASN A 136 20.96 9.20 -2.85
C ASN A 136 19.48 9.45 -3.11
N ALA A 137 18.64 9.25 -2.09
CA ALA A 137 17.21 9.56 -2.18
C ALA A 137 16.96 11.05 -2.44
N ASP A 138 17.81 11.93 -1.90
CA ASP A 138 17.65 13.38 -2.04
C ASP A 138 17.62 13.82 -3.51
N ASP A 139 18.35 13.14 -4.40
CA ASP A 139 18.39 13.44 -5.83
C ASP A 139 16.97 13.43 -6.46
N PHE A 140 16.09 12.55 -5.97
CA PHE A 140 14.69 12.47 -6.43
C PHE A 140 13.81 13.61 -5.92
N TYR A 141 14.14 14.20 -4.77
CA TYR A 141 13.29 15.16 -4.06
C TYR A 141 13.83 16.59 -4.08
N ILE A 142 15.05 16.81 -4.60
CA ILE A 142 15.59 18.15 -4.85
C ILE A 142 14.80 18.80 -6.01
N THR A 143 14.26 19.98 -5.72
CA THR A 143 13.47 20.83 -6.64
C THR A 143 14.25 22.01 -7.20
N THR A 144 15.50 22.21 -6.75
CA THR A 144 16.35 23.29 -7.27
C THR A 144 17.03 22.85 -8.56
N GLU A 145 17.16 23.76 -9.53
CA GLU A 145 17.82 23.63 -10.85
C GLU A 145 19.29 23.15 -10.82
N ASN A 146 19.85 22.79 -9.67
CA ASN A 146 21.10 22.06 -9.64
C ASN A 146 20.80 20.64 -10.13
N ALA A 147 21.13 20.38 -11.39
CA ALA A 147 21.12 19.06 -11.99
C ALA A 147 21.67 18.05 -10.98
N SER A 148 20.81 17.14 -10.51
CA SER A 148 21.30 15.96 -9.83
C SER A 148 22.14 15.22 -10.87
N ASP A 149 23.39 14.95 -10.53
CA ASP A 149 24.36 14.23 -11.36
C ASP A 149 23.83 12.87 -11.85
N SER A 150 22.79 12.34 -11.19
CA SER A 150 22.13 11.08 -11.49
C SER A 150 20.70 11.19 -12.05
N ILE A 151 20.08 12.38 -12.11
CA ILE A 151 18.68 12.57 -12.54
C ILE A 151 18.50 13.81 -13.43
N ALA A 152 17.86 13.63 -14.58
CA ALA A 152 17.57 14.71 -15.54
C ALA A 152 16.12 14.66 -16.05
N THR A 153 15.61 15.77 -16.57
CA THR A 153 14.29 15.85 -17.21
C THR A 153 14.40 15.55 -18.70
N ILE A 154 13.45 14.78 -19.24
CA ILE A 154 13.40 14.41 -20.66
C ILE A 154 12.75 15.54 -21.46
N SER A 155 13.52 16.16 -22.35
CA SER A 155 13.09 17.29 -23.17
C SER A 155 12.48 16.83 -24.50
N THR A 156 13.06 15.79 -25.10
CA THR A 156 12.54 15.13 -26.30
C THR A 156 12.55 13.63 -26.12
N TYR A 157 11.65 12.95 -26.81
CA TYR A 157 11.61 11.50 -26.83
C TYR A 157 11.19 11.06 -28.24
N ILE A 158 11.92 10.11 -28.83
CA ILE A 158 11.65 9.59 -30.16
C ILE A 158 11.83 8.07 -30.14
N ALA A 159 10.72 7.34 -30.13
CA ALA A 159 10.74 5.88 -30.24
C ALA A 159 10.92 5.41 -31.69
N SER A 160 11.82 4.45 -31.91
CA SER A 160 12.08 3.77 -33.17
C SER A 160 12.22 2.26 -32.95
N GLY A 161 11.13 1.52 -33.17
CA GLY A 161 11.13 0.06 -33.02
C GLY A 161 11.31 -0.39 -31.55
N SER A 162 12.44 -1.02 -31.24
CA SER A 162 12.83 -1.44 -29.88
C SER A 162 13.78 -0.46 -29.18
N GLN A 163 14.12 0.64 -29.84
CA GLN A 163 15.03 1.65 -29.31
C GLN A 163 14.30 2.99 -29.20
N ALA A 164 14.78 3.86 -28.33
CA ALA A 164 14.33 5.24 -28.25
C ALA A 164 15.54 6.16 -28.12
N THR A 165 15.48 7.30 -28.78
CA THR A 165 16.43 8.39 -28.60
C THR A 165 15.75 9.47 -27.79
N LEU A 166 16.43 10.00 -26.79
CA LEU A 166 15.93 11.12 -25.99
C LEU A 166 16.99 12.19 -25.82
N ASP A 167 16.53 13.43 -25.71
CA ASP A 167 17.33 14.55 -25.25
C ASP A 167 16.95 14.88 -23.80
N LEU A 168 17.94 15.36 -23.05
CA LEU A 168 17.76 15.83 -21.68
C LEU A 168 17.86 17.34 -21.62
N ASP A 169 17.14 17.96 -20.68
CA ASP A 169 17.29 19.38 -20.38
C ASP A 169 18.72 19.69 -19.89
N GLU A 170 19.29 18.80 -19.08
CA GLU A 170 20.67 18.83 -18.61
C GLU A 170 21.28 17.42 -18.74
N PRO A 171 22.55 17.29 -19.17
CA PRO A 171 23.20 15.99 -19.27
C PRO A 171 23.37 15.35 -17.89
N LEU A 172 23.31 14.02 -17.84
CA LEU A 172 23.67 13.25 -16.65
C LEU A 172 25.19 13.27 -16.47
N ASP A 173 25.71 13.29 -15.25
CA ASP A 173 27.15 13.23 -14.98
C ASP A 173 27.63 11.81 -14.61
N ARG A 174 26.68 10.89 -14.41
CA ARG A 174 26.93 9.50 -14.00
C ARG A 174 26.56 8.49 -15.08
N ASP A 175 27.23 7.34 -15.01
CA ASP A 175 26.98 6.16 -15.84
C ASP A 175 26.79 4.94 -14.93
N SER A 176 25.86 4.04 -15.27
CA SER A 176 25.65 2.75 -14.62
C SER A 176 26.58 1.69 -15.22
N ALA A 177 27.18 0.87 -14.35
CA ALA A 177 28.05 -0.24 -14.76
C ALA A 177 27.33 -1.34 -15.56
N VAL A 178 25.99 -1.43 -15.45
CA VAL A 178 25.16 -2.39 -16.21
C VAL A 178 24.26 -1.70 -17.24
N SER A 179 24.49 -0.41 -17.46
CA SER A 179 23.77 0.43 -18.41
C SER A 179 22.25 0.50 -18.16
N ARG A 180 21.82 0.63 -16.90
CA ARG A 180 20.39 0.67 -16.52
C ARG A 180 19.87 2.07 -16.26
N TYR A 181 18.62 2.33 -16.66
CA TYR A 181 17.88 3.55 -16.38
C TYR A 181 16.49 3.28 -15.79
N PHE A 182 15.93 4.29 -15.13
CA PHE A 182 14.55 4.33 -14.68
C PHE A 182 13.94 5.68 -15.08
N ILE A 183 12.72 5.67 -15.63
CA ILE A 183 11.94 6.88 -15.91
C ILE A 183 10.79 6.93 -14.91
N ALA A 184 10.58 8.09 -14.30
CA ALA A 184 9.52 8.32 -13.34
C ALA A 184 8.90 9.71 -13.50
N GLU A 185 7.61 9.79 -13.16
CA GLU A 185 6.82 11.03 -13.26
C GLU A 185 6.31 11.48 -11.89
N ASN A 186 5.92 10.53 -11.04
CA ASN A 186 5.22 10.78 -9.79
C ASN A 186 6.05 10.31 -8.59
N LYS A 187 5.77 10.90 -7.44
CA LYS A 187 6.17 10.39 -6.13
C LYS A 187 4.94 10.04 -5.30
N VAL A 188 5.06 8.99 -4.49
CA VAL A 188 4.01 8.49 -3.61
C VAL A 188 4.47 8.61 -2.17
N GLN A 189 3.53 8.98 -1.30
CA GLN A 189 3.77 9.12 0.13
C GLN A 189 2.71 8.36 0.92
N TYR A 190 3.16 7.57 1.90
CA TYR A 190 2.31 7.01 2.95
C TYR A 190 2.64 7.68 4.27
N CYS A 191 1.63 8.28 4.90
CA CYS A 191 1.77 8.96 6.18
C CYS A 191 0.92 8.30 7.25
N LEU A 192 1.58 7.86 8.32
CA LEU A 192 0.96 7.46 9.57
C LEU A 192 0.84 8.72 10.45
N ARG A 193 -0.39 9.11 10.76
CA ARG A 193 -0.72 10.35 11.49
C ARG A 193 -1.58 10.05 12.71
N PRO A 194 -1.46 10.83 13.79
CA PRO A 194 -2.35 10.69 14.93
C PRO A 194 -3.77 11.13 14.56
N SER A 195 -4.75 10.38 15.04
CA SER A 195 -6.19 10.58 14.84
C SER A 195 -6.93 10.27 16.14
N GLY A 196 -7.05 11.28 17.01
CA GLY A 196 -7.56 11.11 18.37
C GLY A 196 -6.63 10.26 19.23
N ASP A 197 -7.16 9.19 19.83
CA ASP A 197 -6.40 8.21 20.64
C ASP A 197 -5.78 7.07 19.79
N SER A 198 -5.86 7.17 18.47
CA SER A 198 -5.41 6.16 17.52
C SER A 198 -4.52 6.76 16.43
N MET A 199 -3.99 5.93 15.54
CA MET A 199 -3.27 6.35 14.35
C MET A 199 -4.11 6.06 13.10
N ALA A 200 -3.90 6.85 12.04
CA ALA A 200 -4.50 6.66 10.73
C ALA A 200 -3.41 6.66 9.67
N LEU A 201 -3.53 5.77 8.69
CA LEU A 201 -2.63 5.71 7.54
C LEU A 201 -3.32 6.38 6.34
N SER A 202 -2.60 7.30 5.71
CA SER A 202 -3.05 7.99 4.51
C SER A 202 -2.04 7.82 3.38
N ARG A 203 -2.53 7.82 2.14
CA ARG A 203 -1.74 7.76 0.92
C ARG A 203 -1.93 9.05 0.13
N SER A 204 -0.84 9.64 -0.35
CA SER A 204 -0.83 10.82 -1.21
C SER A 204 0.06 10.57 -2.41
N GLU A 205 -0.21 11.24 -3.53
CA GLU A 205 0.62 11.20 -4.74
C GLU A 205 0.66 12.58 -5.39
N THR A 206 1.77 12.89 -6.05
CA THR A 206 1.97 14.14 -6.79
C THR A 206 3.09 13.97 -7.80
N PHE A 207 3.26 14.94 -8.70
CA PHE A 207 4.38 14.92 -9.65
C PHE A 207 5.71 15.03 -8.90
N LEU A 208 6.76 14.42 -9.45
CA LEU A 208 8.08 14.41 -8.83
C LEU A 208 8.66 15.83 -8.70
N THR A 209 8.27 16.74 -9.60
CA THR A 209 8.62 18.16 -9.61
C THR A 209 7.85 19.00 -8.59
N ASP A 210 6.71 18.51 -8.10
CA ASP A 210 5.85 19.28 -7.21
C ASP A 210 6.31 19.16 -5.76
N SER A 211 6.32 20.28 -5.03
CA SER A 211 6.69 20.32 -3.61
C SER A 211 5.55 19.95 -2.66
N VAL A 212 4.31 19.90 -3.15
CA VAL A 212 3.10 19.72 -2.34
C VAL A 212 2.30 18.53 -2.85
N TYR A 213 1.79 17.73 -1.91
CA TYR A 213 0.79 16.71 -2.19
C TYR A 213 -0.62 17.33 -2.12
N PRO A 214 -1.34 17.47 -3.25
CA PRO A 214 -2.61 18.19 -3.28
C PRO A 214 -3.76 17.40 -2.65
N LEU A 215 -3.65 16.06 -2.63
CA LEU A 215 -4.68 15.15 -2.15
C LEU A 215 -4.06 14.08 -1.24
N SER A 216 -4.80 13.75 -0.19
CA SER A 216 -4.46 12.70 0.77
C SER A 216 -5.69 11.82 0.98
N VAL A 217 -5.56 10.53 0.69
CA VAL A 217 -6.63 9.53 0.80
C VAL A 217 -6.41 8.70 2.07
N LEU A 218 -7.44 8.60 2.90
CA LEU A 218 -7.42 7.72 4.07
C LEU A 218 -7.42 6.26 3.61
N MET A 219 -6.40 5.49 4.00
CA MET A 219 -6.26 4.08 3.66
C MET A 219 -6.82 3.19 4.76
N VAL A 220 -6.51 3.53 6.02
CA VAL A 220 -7.06 2.86 7.19
C VAL A 220 -7.03 3.80 8.40
N ASP A 221 -8.00 3.63 9.29
CA ASP A 221 -8.11 4.32 10.56
C ASP A 221 -7.98 3.34 11.74
N ASN A 222 -8.01 3.89 12.95
CA ASN A 222 -8.05 3.13 14.19
C ASN A 222 -6.89 2.12 14.34
N LEU A 223 -5.69 2.56 13.97
CA LEU A 223 -4.46 1.83 14.23
C LEU A 223 -3.95 2.13 15.65
N SER A 224 -3.25 1.17 16.22
CA SER A 224 -2.57 1.27 17.52
C SER A 224 -1.51 2.36 17.48
N THR A 225 -1.30 3.06 18.60
CA THR A 225 -0.27 4.10 18.75
C THR A 225 1.15 3.57 18.63
N ASN A 226 1.33 2.25 18.78
CA ASN A 226 2.61 1.56 18.56
C ASN A 226 2.88 1.21 17.09
N SER A 227 1.94 1.52 16.20
CA SER A 227 2.12 1.29 14.76
C SER A 227 3.29 2.12 14.26
N SER A 228 4.15 1.51 13.46
CA SER A 228 5.36 2.14 12.96
C SER A 228 5.74 1.69 11.56
N MET A 229 6.53 2.52 10.90
CA MET A 229 7.15 2.20 9.63
C MET A 229 8.60 2.63 9.69
N THR A 230 9.52 1.69 9.50
CA THR A 230 10.96 1.92 9.64
C THR A 230 11.68 1.45 8.38
N LEU A 231 12.75 2.16 8.02
CA LEU A 231 13.55 1.89 6.84
C LEU A 231 14.97 1.63 7.29
N THR A 232 15.52 0.47 6.93
CA THR A 232 16.93 0.19 7.13
C THR A 232 17.78 0.95 6.09
N THR A 233 18.99 1.35 6.45
CA THR A 233 19.85 2.07 5.52
C THR A 233 20.29 1.17 4.37
N ALA A 234 19.94 1.56 3.14
CA ALA A 234 20.49 0.95 1.92
C ALA A 234 21.98 1.27 1.79
N THR A 235 22.74 0.33 1.23
CA THR A 235 24.09 0.60 0.72
C THR A 235 24.16 0.09 -0.72
N GLN A 236 25.24 0.42 -1.44
CA GLN A 236 25.47 -0.09 -2.80
C GLN A 236 25.45 -1.64 -2.86
N PHE A 237 25.73 -2.31 -1.74
CA PHE A 237 25.86 -3.77 -1.64
C PHE A 237 24.77 -4.43 -0.77
N SER A 238 23.82 -3.65 -0.23
CA SER A 238 22.74 -4.18 0.61
C SER A 238 21.41 -3.53 0.26
N ASN A 239 20.41 -4.38 0.00
CA ASN A 239 19.02 -3.95 -0.18
C ASN A 239 18.53 -3.22 1.08
N ALA A 240 17.81 -2.11 0.90
CA ALA A 240 17.01 -1.55 1.99
C ALA A 240 15.84 -2.49 2.30
N ILE A 241 15.46 -2.55 3.57
CA ILE A 241 14.28 -3.26 4.03
C ILE A 241 13.37 -2.23 4.67
N LEU A 242 12.15 -2.18 4.16
CA LEU A 242 11.08 -1.42 4.78
C LEU A 242 10.27 -2.36 5.67
N GLU A 243 10.24 -2.05 6.96
CA GLU A 243 9.49 -2.78 7.95
C GLU A 243 8.21 -2.01 8.29
N LEU A 244 7.07 -2.66 8.11
CA LEU A 244 5.73 -2.15 8.34
C LEU A 244 5.12 -2.89 9.52
N ASN A 245 4.95 -2.19 10.63
CA ASN A 245 4.40 -2.74 11.87
C ASN A 245 3.07 -2.03 12.17
N PHE A 246 1.96 -2.69 11.92
CA PHE A 246 0.62 -2.10 12.11
C PHE A 246 -0.21 -2.92 13.12
N GLY A 247 -0.74 -2.25 14.13
CA GLY A 247 -1.72 -2.83 15.06
C GLY A 247 -3.13 -2.34 14.70
N PHE A 248 -4.04 -3.22 14.32
CA PHE A 248 -5.42 -2.86 13.98
C PHE A 248 -6.30 -3.01 15.22
N LEU A 249 -6.87 -1.91 15.71
CA LEU A 249 -7.71 -1.92 16.91
C LEU A 249 -9.12 -2.43 16.58
N LEU A 250 -9.61 -3.33 17.42
CA LEU A 250 -10.96 -3.88 17.42
C LEU A 250 -11.88 -3.04 18.30
N ARG A 251 -13.20 -3.21 18.13
CA ARG A 251 -14.22 -2.47 18.90
C ARG A 251 -14.19 -2.73 20.41
N ASP A 252 -13.63 -3.86 20.83
CA ASP A 252 -13.45 -4.24 22.23
C ASP A 252 -12.14 -3.73 22.84
N GLY A 253 -11.33 -2.98 22.06
CA GLY A 253 -10.03 -2.45 22.47
C GLY A 253 -8.87 -3.44 22.33
N SER A 254 -9.13 -4.68 21.89
CA SER A 254 -8.05 -5.60 21.52
C SER A 254 -7.41 -5.20 20.18
N GLU A 255 -6.22 -5.73 19.88
CA GLU A 255 -5.51 -5.40 18.64
C GLU A 255 -5.04 -6.65 17.89
N ILE A 256 -5.02 -6.57 16.56
CA ILE A 256 -4.39 -7.56 15.68
C ILE A 256 -3.14 -6.94 15.10
N LYS A 257 -1.97 -7.51 15.40
CA LYS A 257 -0.68 -7.03 14.89
C LYS A 257 -0.31 -7.71 13.58
N PHE A 258 0.20 -6.89 12.66
CA PHE A 258 0.80 -7.34 11.42
C PHE A 258 2.20 -6.74 11.29
N GLU A 259 3.14 -7.62 11.01
CA GLU A 259 4.52 -7.28 10.70
C GLU A 259 4.77 -7.72 9.26
N HIS A 260 5.20 -6.77 8.42
CA HIS A 260 5.48 -7.03 7.02
C HIS A 260 6.79 -6.37 6.61
N GLN A 261 7.65 -7.13 5.94
CA GLN A 261 8.92 -6.63 5.44
C GLN A 261 8.89 -6.61 3.91
N VAL A 262 9.23 -5.46 3.35
CA VAL A 262 9.38 -5.27 1.91
C VAL A 262 10.86 -5.03 1.61
N VAL A 263 11.44 -5.88 0.79
CA VAL A 263 12.85 -5.75 0.39
C VAL A 263 12.92 -4.88 -0.86
N MET A 264 13.60 -3.75 -0.76
CA MET A 264 13.89 -2.87 -1.89
C MET A 264 15.07 -3.45 -2.65
N THR A 265 14.77 -4.21 -3.71
CA THR A 265 15.82 -4.84 -4.51
C THR A 265 16.57 -3.77 -5.31
N ASN A 266 17.84 -3.57 -4.96
CA ASN A 266 18.74 -2.82 -5.81
C ASN A 266 19.25 -3.76 -6.90
N VAL A 267 19.08 -3.37 -8.16
CA VAL A 267 19.69 -4.07 -9.29
C VAL A 267 20.64 -3.07 -9.96
N PRO A 268 21.86 -2.91 -9.40
CA PRO A 268 22.83 -1.93 -9.86
C PRO A 268 23.32 -2.20 -11.28
#